data_AF-A0AAD6GE80-F1
#
_entry.id   AF-A0AAD6GE80-F1
#
_cell.length_a   1.000
_cell.length_b   1.000
_cell.length_c   1.000
_cell.angle_alpha   90.00
_cell.angle_beta   90.00
_cell.angle_gamma   90.00
#
_symmetry.space_group_name_H-M   'P 1'
#
loop_
_entity.id
_entity.type
_entity.pdbx_description
1 polymer ?
#
loop_
_entity_poly.entity_id
_entity_poly.type
_entity_poly.pdbx_seq_one_letter_code
_entity_poly.pdbx_strand_id
1 'polypeptide(L)'
;MKAQASKAYKADKSGPCRKRHPRSYVSPHNRVDYLTHESGTGADGSWTAADVPSLSEHIQNPACAESAQAESSQSMGIEAGYASVLSRESGPFNLESIFGPLLLQVNPGFMDMLWEFDELTPSLSKHVPRWLLPRAYRLRDFLLEQVHVWHFLLAVDGQDDDSIASSDLGLIWVSVTNVVPSAMMTALHIFADQGPLRRVRESLKDDITVTNEGADGKAVQVQIDMEKVIKNSLLQAVYAETLRLHVQAFVTRRSAHESATIDNWLLQQDEVVMVNSYDPPAVCRAV
;
A
#
# COMPACT_ATOMS: atom_id res chain seq x y z
N MET A 1 15.10 13.21 -8.81
CA MET A 1 15.98 12.20 -9.44
C MET A 1 17.08 12.91 -10.22
N LYS A 2 18.36 12.63 -9.90
CA LYS A 2 19.50 13.23 -10.61
C LYS A 2 19.61 12.70 -12.04
N ALA A 3 20.34 13.42 -12.89
CA ALA A 3 20.48 13.08 -14.32
C ALA A 3 21.06 11.68 -14.56
N GLN A 4 21.92 11.21 -13.66
CA GLN A 4 22.56 9.89 -13.75
C GLN A 4 21.58 8.75 -13.46
N ALA A 5 20.80 8.82 -12.37
CA ALA A 5 19.76 7.83 -12.08
C ALA A 5 18.69 7.79 -13.18
N SER A 6 18.25 8.96 -13.69
CA SER A 6 17.29 9.01 -14.81
C SER A 6 17.79 8.31 -16.07
N LYS A 7 19.11 8.29 -16.30
CA LYS A 7 19.71 7.58 -17.44
C LYS A 7 19.57 6.06 -17.29
N ALA A 8 19.72 5.51 -16.09
CA ALA A 8 19.52 4.08 -15.84
C ALA A 8 18.07 3.66 -16.14
N TYR A 9 17.08 4.39 -15.61
CA TYR A 9 15.66 4.14 -15.89
C TYR A 9 15.31 4.23 -17.39
N LYS A 10 15.88 5.21 -18.11
CA LYS A 10 15.66 5.35 -19.56
C LYS A 10 16.36 4.28 -20.40
N ALA A 11 17.47 3.74 -19.89
CA ALA A 11 18.25 2.71 -20.55
C ALA A 11 17.66 1.31 -20.34
N ASP A 12 16.88 1.10 -19.27
CA ASP A 12 16.19 -0.16 -19.07
C ASP A 12 15.10 -0.38 -20.12
N LYS A 13 15.33 -1.40 -20.94
CA LYS A 13 14.37 -1.92 -21.90
C LYS A 13 14.21 -3.43 -21.73
N SER A 14 14.53 -3.96 -20.56
CA SER A 14 14.54 -5.41 -20.30
C SER A 14 13.18 -5.94 -19.87
N GLY A 15 12.32 -5.07 -19.33
CA GLY A 15 11.00 -5.37 -18.82
C GLY A 15 11.02 -6.09 -17.46
N PRO A 16 9.85 -6.17 -16.79
CA PRO A 16 9.72 -6.65 -15.42
C PRO A 16 9.74 -8.18 -15.28
N CYS A 17 9.71 -8.94 -16.39
CA CYS A 17 9.64 -10.40 -16.34
C CYS A 17 10.99 -11.03 -15.95
N ARG A 18 10.98 -12.22 -15.34
CA ARG A 18 12.22 -12.96 -14.99
C ARG A 18 13.18 -13.14 -16.16
N LYS A 19 12.66 -13.56 -17.31
CA LYS A 19 13.42 -13.57 -18.57
C LYS A 19 13.37 -12.17 -19.19
N ARG A 20 14.54 -11.59 -19.46
CA ARG A 20 14.65 -10.31 -20.17
C ARG A 20 14.06 -10.41 -21.57
N HIS A 21 13.57 -9.27 -22.07
CA HIS A 21 13.12 -9.17 -23.46
C HIS A 21 14.25 -9.59 -24.44
N PRO A 22 13.98 -10.38 -25.50
CA PRO A 22 15.02 -10.89 -26.40
C PRO A 22 15.85 -9.82 -27.11
N ARG A 23 15.24 -8.65 -27.36
CA ARG A 23 15.90 -7.49 -27.99
C ARG A 23 16.55 -6.53 -26.98
N SER A 24 16.63 -6.93 -25.70
CA SER A 24 17.26 -6.13 -24.65
C SER A 24 18.61 -6.71 -24.25
N TYR A 25 19.63 -5.85 -24.26
CA TYR A 25 21.00 -6.20 -23.90
C TYR A 25 21.42 -5.61 -22.55
N VAL A 26 20.45 -5.12 -21.77
CA VAL A 26 20.69 -4.60 -20.41
C VAL A 26 21.24 -5.72 -19.53
N SER A 27 22.30 -5.40 -18.77
CA SER A 27 22.93 -6.33 -17.83
C SER A 27 21.95 -6.67 -16.69
N PRO A 28 21.98 -7.89 -16.11
CA PRO A 28 21.03 -8.30 -15.08
C PRO A 28 20.88 -7.31 -13.92
N HIS A 29 21.98 -6.69 -13.48
CA HIS A 29 22.00 -5.73 -12.37
C HIS A 29 21.47 -4.33 -12.73
N ASN A 30 21.28 -4.02 -14.02
CA ASN A 30 20.73 -2.74 -14.48
C ASN A 30 19.29 -2.88 -14.99
N ARG A 31 18.63 -4.00 -14.68
CA ARG A 31 17.22 -4.26 -15.01
C ARG A 31 16.32 -3.68 -13.93
N VAL A 32 16.24 -2.36 -13.88
CA VAL A 32 15.49 -1.62 -12.85
C VAL A 32 14.03 -2.09 -12.73
N ASP A 33 13.31 -2.26 -13.84
CA ASP A 33 11.91 -2.71 -13.81
C ASP A 33 11.78 -4.12 -13.24
N TYR A 34 12.74 -5.01 -13.54
CA TYR A 34 12.76 -6.37 -13.01
C TYR A 34 13.11 -6.38 -11.53
N LEU A 35 14.14 -5.66 -11.10
CA LEU A 35 14.59 -5.63 -9.71
C LEU A 35 13.52 -5.03 -8.79
N THR A 36 12.85 -3.97 -9.22
CA THR A 36 11.71 -3.37 -8.50
C THR A 36 10.49 -4.30 -8.48
N HIS A 37 10.23 -5.03 -9.57
CA HIS A 37 9.12 -5.99 -9.61
C HIS A 37 9.41 -7.24 -8.77
N GLU A 38 10.63 -7.78 -8.81
CA GLU A 38 11.06 -8.94 -8.04
C GLU A 38 11.06 -8.63 -6.54
N SER A 39 11.53 -7.46 -6.11
CA SER A 39 11.42 -7.05 -4.70
C SER A 39 9.96 -6.93 -4.24
N GLY A 40 9.05 -6.50 -5.13
CA GLY A 40 7.62 -6.41 -4.85
C GLY A 40 6.85 -7.74 -4.89
N THR A 41 7.34 -8.77 -5.59
CA THR A 41 6.55 -10.00 -5.92
C THR A 41 7.30 -11.33 -5.74
N GLY A 42 8.55 -11.30 -5.26
CA GLY A 42 9.45 -12.44 -5.13
C GLY A 42 9.04 -13.45 -4.05
N ALA A 43 9.68 -14.63 -4.06
CA ALA A 43 9.44 -15.74 -3.13
C ALA A 43 9.95 -15.46 -1.70
N ASP A 44 10.80 -14.45 -1.57
CA ASP A 44 11.32 -13.77 -0.38
C ASP A 44 10.44 -12.56 0.02
N GLY A 45 9.25 -12.45 -0.58
CA GLY A 45 8.37 -11.27 -0.63
C GLY A 45 8.07 -10.58 0.70
N SER A 46 8.48 -9.31 0.76
CA SER A 46 8.11 -8.33 1.79
C SER A 46 6.68 -7.78 1.65
N TRP A 47 5.81 -8.49 0.92
CA TRP A 47 4.43 -8.00 0.65
C TRP A 47 3.34 -9.05 0.85
N THR A 48 3.68 -10.31 1.11
CA THR A 48 2.64 -11.35 1.33
C THR A 48 2.93 -12.37 2.42
N ALA A 49 4.18 -12.55 2.88
CA ALA A 49 4.50 -13.63 3.83
C ALA A 49 5.48 -13.25 4.94
N ALA A 50 6.44 -12.35 4.68
CA ALA A 50 7.46 -12.00 5.67
C ALA A 50 6.96 -11.05 6.78
N ASP A 51 5.92 -10.24 6.51
CA ASP A 51 5.41 -9.21 7.44
C ASP A 51 4.21 -9.69 8.27
N VAL A 52 3.70 -10.90 8.01
CA VAL A 52 2.60 -11.49 8.78
C VAL A 52 3.00 -11.73 10.24
N PRO A 53 4.22 -12.22 10.56
CA PRO A 53 4.65 -12.37 11.95
C PRO A 53 4.78 -11.04 12.70
N SER A 54 5.42 -10.02 12.10
CA SER A 54 5.59 -8.70 12.73
C SER A 54 4.26 -8.00 12.96
N LEU A 55 3.35 -8.05 11.97
CA LEU A 55 1.97 -7.55 12.12
C LEU A 55 1.21 -8.33 13.21
N SER A 56 1.38 -9.66 13.28
CA SER A 56 0.72 -10.49 14.28
C SER A 56 1.18 -10.16 15.71
N GLU A 57 2.49 -9.97 15.92
CA GLU A 57 3.04 -9.58 17.21
C GLU A 57 2.53 -8.20 17.65
N HIS A 58 2.38 -7.27 16.71
CA HIS A 58 1.91 -5.92 17.00
C HIS A 58 0.42 -5.86 17.35
N ILE A 59 -0.45 -6.59 16.63
CA ILE A 59 -1.90 -6.67 16.93
C ILE A 59 -2.15 -7.33 18.29
N GLN A 60 -1.29 -8.27 18.69
CA GLN A 60 -1.37 -8.96 19.98
C GLN A 60 -0.83 -8.12 21.15
N ASN A 61 -0.28 -6.92 20.89
CA ASN A 61 0.22 -6.02 21.91
C ASN A 61 -0.95 -5.42 22.73
N PRO A 62 -0.97 -5.57 24.07
CA PRO A 62 -2.03 -5.06 24.93
C PRO A 62 -2.33 -3.56 24.77
N ALA A 63 -1.35 -2.75 24.37
CA ALA A 63 -1.54 -1.32 24.14
C ALA A 63 -2.49 -1.01 22.95
N CYS A 64 -2.51 -1.87 21.92
CA CYS A 64 -3.48 -1.79 20.81
C CYS A 64 -4.92 -2.10 21.26
N ALA A 65 -5.07 -3.00 22.23
CA ALA A 65 -6.37 -3.39 22.74
C ALA A 65 -6.98 -2.31 23.66
N GLU A 66 -6.15 -1.57 24.41
CA GLU A 66 -6.59 -0.48 25.29
C GLU A 66 -7.07 0.76 24.51
N SER A 67 -6.41 1.13 23.40
CA SER A 67 -6.82 2.28 22.57
C SER A 67 -8.17 2.05 21.90
N ALA A 68 -8.44 0.82 21.41
CA ALA A 68 -9.71 0.44 20.82
C ALA A 68 -10.89 0.48 21.82
N GLN A 69 -10.64 0.25 23.13
CA GLN A 69 -11.67 0.29 24.16
C GLN A 69 -11.99 1.72 24.62
N ALA A 70 -10.99 2.60 24.72
CA ALA A 70 -11.12 3.94 25.28
C ALA A 70 -12.05 4.88 24.48
N GLU A 71 -12.11 4.74 23.15
CA GLU A 71 -12.84 5.67 22.27
C GLU A 71 -14.26 5.23 21.91
N SER A 72 -14.66 4.00 22.29
CA SER A 72 -16.07 3.55 22.23
C SER A 72 -17.03 4.38 23.11
N SER A 73 -16.47 5.27 23.94
CA SER A 73 -17.19 6.04 24.96
C SER A 73 -17.52 7.49 24.56
N GLN A 74 -17.10 8.01 23.39
CA GLN A 74 -17.40 9.39 22.99
C GLN A 74 -18.26 9.49 21.73
N SER A 75 -19.41 10.16 21.89
CA SER A 75 -20.50 10.32 20.94
C SER A 75 -20.18 11.29 19.79
N MET A 76 -19.32 10.89 18.86
CA MET A 76 -19.29 11.45 17.51
C MET A 76 -19.86 10.41 16.56
N GLY A 77 -20.62 10.81 15.54
CA GLY A 77 -21.37 9.92 14.66
C GLY A 77 -20.58 8.65 14.33
N ILE A 78 -21.15 7.49 14.64
CA ILE A 78 -20.50 6.17 14.71
C ILE A 78 -19.55 5.94 13.52
N GLU A 79 -19.94 6.36 12.31
CA GLU A 79 -19.14 6.21 11.09
C GLU A 79 -17.89 7.11 11.04
N ALA A 80 -17.97 8.37 11.48
CA ALA A 80 -16.84 9.31 11.48
C ALA A 80 -15.82 8.97 12.58
N GLY A 81 -16.31 8.49 13.73
CA GLY A 81 -15.45 8.01 14.82
C GLY A 81 -14.63 6.81 14.39
N TYR A 82 -15.25 5.71 13.94
CA TYR A 82 -14.53 4.50 13.54
C TYR A 82 -13.58 4.72 12.35
N ALA A 83 -13.98 5.53 11.37
CA ALA A 83 -13.12 5.88 10.24
C ALA A 83 -11.85 6.63 10.68
N SER A 84 -12.00 7.58 11.62
CA SER A 84 -10.86 8.38 12.12
C SER A 84 -9.86 7.54 12.93
N VAL A 85 -10.34 6.62 13.77
CA VAL A 85 -9.49 5.74 14.59
C VAL A 85 -8.74 4.74 13.73
N LEU A 86 -9.43 4.06 12.81
CA LEU A 86 -8.80 3.11 11.91
C LEU A 86 -7.78 3.79 11.00
N SER A 87 -8.07 5.01 10.52
CA SER A 87 -7.13 5.76 9.67
C SER A 87 -5.89 6.22 10.43
N ARG A 88 -6.06 6.67 11.68
CA ARG A 88 -4.98 7.17 12.53
C ARG A 88 -4.02 6.07 12.95
N GLU A 89 -4.54 4.91 13.30
CA GLU A 89 -3.75 3.82 13.89
C GLU A 89 -3.18 2.88 12.82
N SER A 90 -3.93 2.58 11.74
CA SER A 90 -3.50 1.57 10.75
C SER A 90 -2.26 1.99 9.95
N GLY A 91 -2.08 3.29 9.70
CA GLY A 91 -0.93 3.81 8.95
C GLY A 91 0.41 3.58 9.65
N PRO A 92 0.59 4.08 10.89
CA PRO A 92 1.74 3.77 11.73
C PRO A 92 2.03 2.27 11.83
N PHE A 93 1.01 1.45 12.14
CA PHE A 93 1.21 0.00 12.26
C PHE A 93 1.69 -0.65 10.96
N ASN A 94 1.15 -0.23 9.81
CA ASN A 94 1.63 -0.72 8.52
C ASN A 94 3.10 -0.35 8.28
N LEU A 95 3.49 0.89 8.60
CA LEU A 95 4.88 1.32 8.44
C LEU A 95 5.83 0.56 9.34
N GLU A 96 5.51 0.39 10.62
CA GLU A 96 6.39 -0.34 11.54
C GLU A 96 6.52 -1.81 11.16
N SER A 97 5.45 -2.41 10.62
CA SER A 97 5.45 -3.81 10.21
C SER A 97 6.37 -4.08 9.01
N ILE A 98 6.42 -3.15 8.04
CA ILE A 98 7.16 -3.30 6.77
C ILE A 98 8.57 -2.71 6.87
N PHE A 99 8.72 -1.54 7.49
CA PHE A 99 9.97 -0.76 7.51
C PHE A 99 10.66 -0.75 8.87
N GLY A 100 10.05 -1.37 9.89
CA GLY A 100 10.51 -1.33 11.27
C GLY A 100 10.15 -0.04 11.99
N PRO A 101 10.35 0.01 13.33
CA PRO A 101 9.85 1.10 14.16
C PRO A 101 10.70 2.38 14.10
N LEU A 102 11.93 2.29 13.58
CA LEU A 102 12.92 3.38 13.68
C LEU A 102 12.45 4.66 12.99
N LEU A 103 11.76 4.56 11.85
CA LEU A 103 11.27 5.72 11.10
C LEU A 103 10.33 6.58 11.95
N LEU A 104 9.38 5.96 12.65
CA LEU A 104 8.41 6.67 13.49
C LEU A 104 8.99 7.06 14.85
N GLN A 105 9.96 6.32 15.38
CA GLN A 105 10.68 6.72 16.60
C GLN A 105 11.54 7.97 16.39
N VAL A 106 12.21 8.06 15.23
CA VAL A 106 13.03 9.22 14.88
C VAL A 106 12.16 10.38 14.41
N ASN A 107 11.07 10.09 13.69
CA ASN A 107 10.15 11.09 13.18
C ASN A 107 8.69 10.75 13.50
N PRO A 108 8.20 11.11 14.71
CA PRO A 108 6.82 10.82 15.12
C PRO A 108 5.76 11.50 14.25
N GLY A 109 6.08 12.61 13.58
CA GLY A 109 5.16 13.33 12.70
C GLY A 109 5.13 12.82 11.26
N PHE A 110 5.90 11.78 10.94
CA PHE A 110 6.08 11.30 9.56
C PHE A 110 4.74 10.94 8.90
N MET A 111 3.83 10.29 9.61
CA MET A 111 2.53 9.90 9.06
C MET A 111 1.64 11.09 8.71
N ASP A 112 1.59 12.12 9.54
CA ASP A 112 0.82 13.33 9.24
C ASP A 112 1.35 14.03 7.99
N MET A 113 2.68 14.06 7.85
CA MET A 113 3.34 14.60 6.66
C MET A 113 3.10 13.74 5.41
N LEU A 114 3.03 12.42 5.56
CA LEU A 114 2.70 11.50 4.47
C LEU A 114 1.26 11.72 3.99
N TRP A 115 0.31 11.95 4.89
CA TRP A 115 -1.08 12.30 4.53
C TRP A 115 -1.18 13.65 3.85
N GLU A 116 -0.48 14.68 4.36
CA GLU A 116 -0.41 15.97 3.68
C GLU A 116 0.21 15.84 2.27
N PHE A 117 1.21 14.96 2.12
CA PHE A 117 1.82 14.69 0.83
C PHE A 117 0.86 13.99 -0.14
N ASP A 118 0.05 13.04 0.35
CA ASP A 118 -0.98 12.36 -0.43
C ASP A 118 -1.99 13.35 -1.04
N GLU A 119 -2.52 14.28 -0.24
CA GLU A 119 -3.45 15.32 -0.72
C GLU A 119 -2.87 16.18 -1.85
N LEU A 120 -1.55 16.36 -1.86
CA LEU A 120 -0.83 17.17 -2.84
C LEU A 120 -0.37 16.37 -4.07
N THR A 121 -0.40 15.04 -4.00
CA THR A 121 0.08 14.14 -5.05
C THR A 121 -0.59 14.37 -6.40
N PRO A 122 -1.93 14.56 -6.52
CA PRO A 122 -2.57 14.83 -7.82
C PRO A 122 -2.00 16.06 -8.54
N SER A 123 -1.55 17.05 -7.78
CA SER A 123 -0.95 18.27 -8.33
C SER A 123 0.52 18.06 -8.74
N LEU A 124 1.25 17.24 -7.98
CA LEU A 124 2.61 16.81 -8.33
C LEU A 124 2.62 15.95 -9.60
N SER A 125 1.67 15.01 -9.75
CA SER A 125 1.53 14.15 -10.93
C SER A 125 1.26 14.95 -12.21
N LYS A 126 0.62 16.13 -12.09
CA LYS A 126 0.38 17.07 -13.19
C LYS A 126 1.61 17.92 -13.54
N HIS A 127 2.76 17.68 -12.91
CA HIS A 127 4.00 18.41 -13.14
C HIS A 127 3.87 19.92 -12.94
N VAL A 128 3.01 20.35 -12.02
CA VAL A 128 2.82 21.76 -11.71
C VAL A 128 4.14 22.35 -11.16
N PRO A 129 4.64 23.49 -11.68
CA PRO A 129 5.97 24.00 -11.31
C PRO A 129 6.15 24.32 -9.81
N ARG A 130 7.40 24.20 -9.32
CA ARG A 130 7.79 24.44 -7.92
C ARG A 130 7.36 25.80 -7.36
N TRP A 131 7.37 26.84 -8.19
CA TRP A 131 6.98 28.19 -7.76
C TRP A 131 5.46 28.35 -7.58
N LEU A 132 4.65 27.49 -8.21
CA LEU A 132 3.19 27.49 -8.06
C LEU A 132 2.73 26.60 -6.90
N LEU A 133 3.51 25.56 -6.55
CA LEU A 133 3.23 24.66 -5.42
C LEU A 133 4.42 24.50 -4.46
N PRO A 134 4.97 25.60 -3.90
CA PRO A 134 6.16 25.54 -3.07
C PRO A 134 5.97 24.64 -1.83
N ARG A 135 4.75 24.53 -1.30
CA ARG A 135 4.43 23.65 -0.16
C ARG A 135 4.62 22.17 -0.51
N ALA A 136 4.02 21.70 -1.61
CA ALA A 136 4.09 20.30 -2.03
C ALA A 136 5.54 19.84 -2.26
N TYR A 137 6.34 20.69 -2.89
CA TYR A 137 7.75 20.37 -3.14
C TYR A 137 8.61 20.41 -1.88
N ARG A 138 8.38 21.35 -0.96
CA ARG A 138 9.09 21.36 0.34
C ARG A 138 8.76 20.14 1.17
N LEU A 139 7.48 19.76 1.22
CA LEU A 139 7.04 18.58 1.96
C LEU A 139 7.63 17.29 1.38
N ARG A 140 7.61 17.14 0.05
CA ARG A 140 8.28 16.01 -0.62
C ARG A 140 9.76 15.97 -0.29
N ASP A 141 10.47 17.09 -0.43
CA ASP A 141 11.91 17.14 -0.20
C ASP A 141 12.23 16.83 1.27
N PHE A 142 11.42 17.31 2.22
CA PHE A 142 11.51 16.94 3.63
C PHE A 142 11.31 15.43 3.83
N LEU A 143 10.24 14.84 3.29
CA LEU A 143 9.99 13.40 3.41
C LEU A 143 11.14 12.56 2.84
N LEU A 144 11.75 12.99 1.73
CA LEU A 144 12.94 12.34 1.17
C LEU A 144 14.13 12.35 2.12
N GLU A 145 14.35 13.44 2.88
CA GLU A 145 15.42 13.51 3.89
C GLU A 145 15.18 12.59 5.10
N GLN A 146 13.95 12.11 5.30
CA GLN A 146 13.61 11.23 6.43
C GLN A 146 13.72 9.75 6.06
N VAL A 147 13.76 9.43 4.76
CA VAL A 147 13.75 8.06 4.25
C VAL A 147 15.14 7.71 3.72
N HIS A 148 15.90 6.91 4.47
CA HIS A 148 17.26 6.51 4.11
C HIS A 148 17.50 4.98 4.25
N VAL A 149 16.56 4.12 3.86
CA VAL A 149 16.58 2.68 4.20
C VAL A 149 16.79 1.73 2.99
N TRP A 150 17.90 0.96 3.04
CA TRP A 150 18.26 -0.37 2.50
C TRP A 150 17.26 -1.13 1.58
N HIS A 151 17.59 -1.79 0.45
CA HIS A 151 18.88 -2.07 -0.21
C HIS A 151 18.81 -2.63 -1.66
N PHE A 152 17.70 -2.59 -2.40
CA PHE A 152 17.63 -3.32 -3.69
C PHE A 152 18.19 -2.56 -4.91
N LEU A 153 18.04 -1.23 -4.95
CA LEU A 153 18.56 -0.41 -6.06
C LEU A 153 20.04 -0.04 -5.93
N LEU A 154 20.68 -0.31 -4.79
CA LEU A 154 22.12 -0.06 -4.60
C LEU A 154 23.00 -0.88 -5.54
N ALA A 155 22.48 -1.99 -6.07
CA ALA A 155 23.16 -2.80 -7.08
C ALA A 155 23.04 -2.25 -8.51
N VAL A 156 22.21 -1.21 -8.74
CA VAL A 156 22.00 -0.60 -10.06
C VAL A 156 23.01 0.52 -10.28
N ASP A 157 23.70 0.49 -11.41
CA ASP A 157 24.72 1.49 -11.74
C ASP A 157 24.09 2.89 -11.86
N GLY A 158 24.66 3.86 -11.13
CA GLY A 158 24.26 5.26 -11.22
C GLY A 158 23.01 5.65 -10.42
N GLN A 159 22.53 4.77 -9.55
CA GLN A 159 21.63 5.17 -8.45
C GLN A 159 22.44 5.92 -7.38
N ASP A 160 21.82 6.95 -6.82
CA ASP A 160 22.35 7.71 -5.69
C ASP A 160 21.34 7.65 -4.52
N ASP A 161 21.80 8.05 -3.35
CA ASP A 161 21.00 8.01 -2.11
C ASP A 161 19.65 8.74 -2.29
N ASP A 162 19.63 9.89 -2.97
CA ASP A 162 18.40 10.64 -3.26
C ASP A 162 17.39 9.84 -4.12
N SER A 163 17.89 9.05 -5.08
CA SER A 163 17.03 8.25 -5.96
C SER A 163 16.50 7.01 -5.25
N ILE A 164 17.27 6.47 -4.31
CA ILE A 164 16.86 5.36 -3.44
C ILE A 164 15.78 5.85 -2.46
N ALA A 165 16.05 6.93 -1.74
CA ALA A 165 15.09 7.58 -0.84
C ALA A 165 13.76 7.91 -1.57
N SER A 166 13.84 8.35 -2.83
CA SER A 166 12.65 8.61 -3.65
C SER A 166 11.87 7.36 -4.02
N SER A 167 12.54 6.23 -4.20
CA SER A 167 11.89 4.96 -4.50
C SER A 167 11.22 4.40 -3.24
N ASP A 168 11.91 4.47 -2.10
CA ASP A 168 11.40 4.03 -0.80
C ASP A 168 10.22 4.89 -0.34
N LEU A 169 10.28 6.22 -0.52
CA LEU A 169 9.13 7.09 -0.24
C LEU A 169 7.93 6.73 -1.11
N GLY A 170 8.15 6.39 -2.38
CA GLY A 170 7.09 5.89 -3.25
C GLY A 170 6.48 4.58 -2.76
N LEU A 171 7.32 3.69 -2.23
CA LEU A 171 6.89 2.40 -1.68
C LEU A 171 6.10 2.57 -0.37
N ILE A 172 6.59 3.41 0.54
CA ILE A 172 5.89 3.82 1.77
C ILE A 172 4.53 4.43 1.43
N TRP A 173 4.49 5.34 0.46
CA TRP A 173 3.26 5.98 0.05
C TRP A 173 2.25 4.97 -0.52
N VAL A 174 2.66 4.08 -1.44
CA VAL A 174 1.73 3.11 -2.05
C VAL A 174 1.23 2.07 -1.05
N SER A 175 2.01 1.69 -0.03
CA SER A 175 1.59 0.73 0.98
C SER A 175 0.48 1.30 1.86
N VAL A 176 0.68 2.52 2.36
CA VAL A 176 -0.24 3.19 3.30
C VAL A 176 -1.53 3.62 2.60
N THR A 177 -1.43 4.29 1.45
CA THR A 177 -2.58 4.94 0.80
C THR A 177 -3.58 3.96 0.20
N ASN A 178 -3.21 2.70 0.01
CA ASN A 178 -4.14 1.65 -0.40
C ASN A 178 -4.66 0.83 0.80
N VAL A 179 -3.77 0.46 1.74
CA VAL A 179 -4.16 -0.43 2.84
C VAL A 179 -5.10 0.25 3.83
N VAL A 180 -4.83 1.52 4.18
CA VAL A 180 -5.60 2.22 5.22
C VAL A 180 -7.05 2.45 4.78
N PRO A 181 -7.34 3.02 3.59
CA PRO A 181 -8.72 3.18 3.14
C PRO A 181 -9.43 1.83 2.92
N SER A 182 -8.72 0.81 2.42
CA SER A 182 -9.31 -0.52 2.20
C SER A 182 -9.70 -1.19 3.51
N ALA A 183 -8.84 -1.13 4.54
CA ALA A 183 -9.11 -1.65 5.87
C ALA A 183 -10.26 -0.90 6.54
N MET A 184 -10.25 0.43 6.45
CA MET A 184 -11.31 1.29 6.97
C MET A 184 -12.69 0.93 6.37
N MET A 185 -12.76 0.85 5.04
CA MET A 185 -14.01 0.53 4.35
C MET A 185 -14.46 -0.91 4.62
N THR A 186 -13.53 -1.86 4.70
CA THR A 186 -13.84 -3.26 5.03
C THR A 186 -14.45 -3.34 6.43
N ALA A 187 -13.84 -2.67 7.41
CA ALA A 187 -14.36 -2.61 8.77
C ALA A 187 -15.74 -1.95 8.81
N LEU A 188 -15.92 -0.81 8.12
CA LEU A 188 -17.20 -0.13 8.04
C LEU A 188 -18.30 -1.05 7.50
N HIS A 189 -18.06 -1.78 6.41
CA HIS A 189 -19.03 -2.73 5.86
C HIS A 189 -19.36 -3.88 6.81
N ILE A 190 -18.38 -4.34 7.60
CA ILE A 190 -18.62 -5.39 8.60
C ILE A 190 -19.45 -4.84 9.76
N PHE A 191 -19.13 -3.66 10.29
CA PHE A 191 -19.76 -3.11 11.49
C PHE A 191 -21.11 -2.43 11.23
N ALA A 192 -21.34 -1.91 10.03
CA ALA A 192 -22.59 -1.24 9.67
C ALA A 192 -23.78 -2.20 9.58
N ASP A 193 -23.55 -3.49 9.30
CA ASP A 193 -24.61 -4.50 9.19
C ASP A 193 -24.40 -5.66 10.19
N GLN A 194 -25.43 -5.92 11.00
CA GLN A 194 -25.44 -6.99 11.99
C GLN A 194 -25.29 -8.39 11.36
N GLY A 195 -25.72 -8.57 10.11
CA GLY A 195 -25.61 -9.84 9.38
C GLY A 195 -24.15 -10.25 9.12
N PRO A 196 -23.40 -9.49 8.30
CA PRO A 196 -21.96 -9.65 8.11
C PRO A 196 -21.19 -9.71 9.43
N LEU A 197 -21.46 -8.79 10.37
CA LEU A 197 -20.79 -8.77 11.68
C LEU A 197 -20.89 -10.10 12.41
N ARG A 198 -22.11 -10.64 12.53
CA ARG A 198 -22.37 -11.91 13.22
C ARG A 198 -21.65 -13.06 12.51
N ARG A 199 -21.75 -13.14 11.18
CA ARG A 199 -21.14 -14.22 10.39
C ARG A 199 -19.62 -14.20 10.46
N VAL A 200 -19.00 -13.01 10.39
CA VAL A 200 -17.54 -12.86 10.50
C VAL A 200 -17.08 -13.31 11.88
N ARG A 201 -17.73 -12.83 12.96
CA ARG A 201 -17.41 -13.27 14.34
C ARG A 201 -17.56 -14.77 14.53
N GLU A 202 -18.64 -15.37 14.03
CA GLU A 202 -18.85 -16.81 14.08
C GLU A 202 -17.75 -17.57 13.33
N SER A 203 -17.35 -17.06 12.15
CA SER A 203 -16.32 -17.71 11.33
C SER A 203 -14.90 -17.63 11.91
N LEU A 204 -14.64 -16.70 12.84
CA LEU A 204 -13.32 -16.47 13.44
C LEU A 204 -13.23 -16.94 14.89
N LYS A 205 -14.31 -17.51 15.43
CA LYS A 205 -14.43 -17.82 16.86
C LYS A 205 -13.35 -18.77 17.37
N ASP A 206 -12.95 -19.74 16.54
CA ASP A 206 -11.95 -20.75 16.89
C ASP A 206 -10.51 -20.30 16.55
N ASP A 207 -10.38 -19.15 15.85
CA ASP A 207 -9.10 -18.59 15.39
C ASP A 207 -8.60 -17.44 16.27
N ILE A 208 -9.48 -16.85 17.08
CA ILE A 208 -9.18 -15.74 17.98
C ILE A 208 -9.46 -16.17 19.43
N THR A 209 -8.42 -16.21 20.24
CA THR A 209 -8.53 -16.49 21.67
C THR A 209 -8.30 -15.22 22.46
N VAL A 210 -9.25 -14.87 23.34
CA VAL A 210 -9.13 -13.74 24.25
C VAL A 210 -8.97 -14.28 25.66
N THR A 211 -7.80 -14.09 26.26
CA THR A 211 -7.54 -14.42 27.67
C THR A 211 -7.58 -13.14 28.51
N ASN A 212 -8.43 -13.16 29.53
CA ASN A 212 -8.42 -12.11 30.55
C ASN A 212 -7.48 -12.58 31.67
N GLU A 213 -6.22 -12.15 31.64
CA GLU A 213 -5.30 -12.42 32.74
C GLU A 213 -5.29 -11.26 33.72
N GLY A 214 -5.85 -11.49 34.92
CA GLY A 214 -5.59 -10.67 36.11
C GLY A 214 -6.83 -10.29 36.91
N ALA A 215 -6.74 -10.44 38.23
CA ALA A 215 -7.70 -9.96 39.24
C ALA A 215 -7.86 -8.42 39.26
N ASP A 216 -7.07 -7.71 38.44
CA ASP A 216 -6.94 -6.25 38.42
C ASP A 216 -7.62 -5.61 37.20
N GLY A 217 -8.21 -6.42 36.31
CA GLY A 217 -9.06 -5.96 35.20
C GLY A 217 -8.35 -5.22 34.06
N LYS A 218 -7.03 -5.36 33.89
CA LYS A 218 -6.23 -4.50 32.99
C LYS A 218 -5.43 -5.17 31.87
N ALA A 219 -5.38 -6.50 31.75
CA ALA A 219 -4.69 -7.11 30.61
C ALA A 219 -5.59 -8.12 29.89
N VAL A 220 -6.19 -7.67 28.78
CA VAL A 220 -6.82 -8.54 27.80
C VAL A 220 -5.71 -8.94 26.82
N GLN A 221 -5.26 -10.19 26.90
CA GLN A 221 -4.38 -10.75 25.87
C GLN A 221 -5.26 -11.30 24.74
N VAL A 222 -5.00 -10.85 23.52
CA VAL A 222 -5.65 -11.37 22.32
C VAL A 222 -4.61 -12.18 21.57
N GLN A 223 -4.87 -13.47 21.34
CA GLN A 223 -4.07 -14.32 20.47
C GLN A 223 -4.86 -14.59 19.18
N ILE A 224 -4.18 -14.43 18.04
CA ILE A 224 -4.79 -14.55 16.72
C ILE A 224 -3.98 -15.53 15.88
N ASP A 225 -4.63 -16.60 15.40
CA ASP A 225 -4.06 -17.53 14.43
C ASP A 225 -4.13 -16.92 13.02
N MET A 226 -3.15 -16.07 12.69
CA MET A 226 -3.13 -15.33 11.43
C MET A 226 -3.14 -16.23 10.19
N GLU A 227 -2.59 -17.45 10.29
CA GLU A 227 -2.60 -18.38 9.15
C GLU A 227 -4.03 -18.80 8.79
N LYS A 228 -4.88 -19.04 9.80
CA LYS A 228 -6.30 -19.36 9.58
C LYS A 228 -7.11 -18.13 9.22
N VAL A 229 -6.89 -17.00 9.89
CA VAL A 229 -7.63 -15.75 9.64
C VAL A 229 -7.44 -15.29 8.19
N ILE A 230 -6.21 -15.30 7.66
CA ILE A 230 -5.92 -14.90 6.27
C ILE A 230 -6.60 -15.85 5.25
N LYS A 231 -6.82 -17.12 5.62
CA LYS A 231 -7.47 -18.13 4.77
C LYS A 231 -8.99 -18.20 4.96
N ASN A 232 -9.57 -17.36 5.83
CA ASN A 232 -11.01 -17.35 6.06
C ASN A 232 -11.76 -16.85 4.82
N SER A 233 -12.58 -17.73 4.23
CA SER A 233 -13.27 -17.46 2.96
C SER A 233 -14.30 -16.32 3.04
N LEU A 234 -14.97 -16.16 4.18
CA LEU A 234 -15.91 -15.07 4.38
C LEU A 234 -15.19 -13.72 4.47
N LEU A 235 -14.11 -13.65 5.24
CA LEU A 235 -13.31 -12.43 5.38
C LEU A 235 -12.69 -12.02 4.04
N GLN A 236 -12.14 -12.97 3.28
CA GLN A 236 -11.66 -12.72 1.92
C GLN A 236 -12.77 -12.23 0.98
N ALA A 237 -13.99 -12.78 1.09
CA ALA A 237 -15.12 -12.34 0.27
C ALA A 237 -15.55 -10.90 0.60
N VAL A 238 -15.60 -10.53 1.89
CA VAL A 238 -15.90 -9.16 2.31
C VAL A 238 -14.82 -8.18 1.85
N TYR A 239 -13.54 -8.56 1.99
CA TYR A 239 -12.43 -7.77 1.49
C TYR A 239 -12.50 -7.58 -0.03
N ALA A 240 -12.71 -8.66 -0.79
CA ALA A 240 -12.84 -8.60 -2.25
C ALA A 240 -14.01 -7.72 -2.70
N GLU A 241 -15.17 -7.80 -2.03
CA GLU A 241 -16.32 -6.95 -2.33
C GLU A 241 -16.06 -5.48 -1.99
N THR A 242 -15.32 -5.22 -0.90
CA THR A 242 -14.88 -3.86 -0.55
C THR A 242 -13.99 -3.27 -1.65
N LEU A 243 -13.01 -4.04 -2.13
CA LEU A 243 -12.16 -3.62 -3.25
C LEU A 243 -12.97 -3.39 -4.52
N ARG A 244 -13.92 -4.28 -4.83
CA ARG A 244 -14.80 -4.14 -6.00
C ARG A 244 -15.60 -2.82 -5.98
N LEU A 245 -16.03 -2.38 -4.80
CA LEU A 245 -16.85 -1.18 -4.63
C LEU A 245 -16.02 0.12 -4.62
N HIS A 246 -14.81 0.10 -4.05
CA HIS A 246 -14.06 1.33 -3.73
C HIS A 246 -12.77 1.51 -4.54
N VAL A 247 -12.22 0.44 -5.11
CA VAL A 247 -10.96 0.54 -5.85
C VAL A 247 -11.23 0.86 -7.32
N GLN A 248 -10.67 1.98 -7.73
CA GLN A 248 -10.59 2.38 -9.13
C GLN A 248 -9.12 2.49 -9.54
N ALA A 249 -8.69 1.59 -10.42
CA ALA A 249 -7.32 1.52 -10.90
C ALA A 249 -7.25 1.79 -12.40
N PHE A 250 -6.29 2.62 -12.79
CA PHE A 250 -5.90 2.80 -14.19
C PHE A 250 -4.67 1.94 -14.49
N VAL A 251 -4.88 0.84 -15.22
CA VAL A 251 -3.80 -0.03 -15.68
C VAL A 251 -3.24 0.54 -16.97
N THR A 252 -2.04 1.12 -16.90
CA THR A 252 -1.34 1.65 -18.07
C THR A 252 -0.38 0.62 -18.64
N ARG A 253 -0.32 0.51 -19.96
CA ARG A 253 0.65 -0.31 -20.69
C ARG A 253 1.19 0.47 -21.87
N ARG A 254 2.42 0.14 -22.28
CA ARG A 254 3.07 0.69 -23.46
C ARG A 254 3.90 -0.41 -24.12
N SER A 255 3.81 -0.53 -25.43
CA SER A 255 4.68 -1.43 -26.18
C SER A 255 5.97 -0.71 -26.59
N ALA A 256 7.02 -0.82 -25.77
CA ALA A 256 8.25 -0.04 -25.96
C ALA A 256 9.15 -0.54 -27.12
N HIS A 257 8.94 -1.77 -27.61
CA HIS A 257 9.86 -2.44 -28.52
C HIS A 257 9.35 -2.58 -29.95
N GLU A 258 8.04 -2.72 -30.13
CA GLU A 258 7.39 -2.91 -31.42
C GLU A 258 5.89 -2.65 -31.28
N SER A 259 5.19 -2.42 -32.41
CA SER A 259 3.73 -2.37 -32.40
C SER A 259 3.14 -3.74 -32.01
N ALA A 260 2.03 -3.74 -31.28
CA ALA A 260 1.38 -4.94 -30.80
C ALA A 260 -0.08 -4.98 -31.28
N THR A 261 -0.50 -6.12 -31.82
CA THR A 261 -1.91 -6.35 -32.18
C THR A 261 -2.66 -6.92 -31.00
N ILE A 262 -3.71 -6.23 -30.55
CA ILE A 262 -4.63 -6.66 -29.51
C ILE A 262 -5.98 -6.90 -30.18
N ASP A 263 -6.27 -8.15 -30.51
CA ASP A 263 -7.46 -8.53 -31.29
C ASP A 263 -7.57 -7.69 -32.59
N ASN A 264 -8.61 -6.86 -32.73
CA ASN A 264 -8.83 -6.01 -33.90
C ASN A 264 -8.12 -4.65 -33.83
N TRP A 265 -7.33 -4.39 -32.78
CA TRP A 265 -6.67 -3.11 -32.54
C TRP A 265 -5.16 -3.23 -32.73
N LEU A 266 -4.55 -2.23 -33.37
CA LEU A 266 -3.11 -2.10 -33.49
C LEU A 266 -2.62 -1.02 -32.52
N LEU A 267 -1.92 -1.43 -31.47
CA LEU A 267 -1.19 -0.52 -30.58
C LEU A 267 0.16 -0.20 -31.22
N GLN A 268 0.41 1.06 -31.55
CA GLN A 268 1.71 1.42 -32.15
C GLN A 268 2.84 1.32 -31.12
N GLN A 269 4.07 1.18 -31.62
CA GLN A 269 5.25 1.29 -30.78
C GLN A 269 5.24 2.62 -30.01
N ASP A 270 5.58 2.54 -28.72
CA ASP A 270 5.64 3.65 -27.77
C ASP A 270 4.30 4.36 -27.45
N GLU A 271 3.17 3.89 -28.01
CA GLU A 271 1.85 4.37 -27.59
C GLU A 271 1.43 3.79 -26.23
N VAL A 272 0.76 4.62 -25.44
CA VAL A 272 0.22 4.27 -24.13
C VAL A 272 -1.24 3.86 -24.27
N VAL A 273 -1.57 2.66 -23.79
CA VAL A 273 -2.94 2.21 -23.58
C VAL A 273 -3.26 2.25 -22.08
N MET A 274 -4.50 2.57 -21.75
CA MET A 274 -4.98 2.67 -20.38
C MET A 274 -6.30 1.92 -20.26
N VAL A 275 -6.41 1.06 -19.25
CA VAL A 275 -7.63 0.32 -18.90
C VAL A 275 -8.06 0.76 -17.51
N ASN A 276 -9.32 1.13 -17.35
CA ASN A 276 -9.90 1.44 -16.04
C ASN A 276 -10.56 0.18 -15.47
N SER A 277 -10.28 -0.17 -14.21
CA SER A 277 -10.92 -1.29 -13.53
C SER A 277 -12.38 -1.02 -13.16
N TYR A 278 -12.79 0.25 -13.16
CA TYR A 278 -14.16 0.64 -12.88
C TYR A 278 -14.99 0.56 -14.15
N ASP A 279 -15.95 -0.36 -14.17
CA ASP A 279 -17.01 -0.41 -15.18
C ASP A 279 -18.16 0.47 -14.68
N PRO A 280 -18.38 1.67 -15.24
CA PRO A 280 -19.57 2.45 -14.88
C PRO A 280 -20.80 1.59 -15.19
N PRO A 281 -21.80 1.53 -14.31
CA PRO A 281 -23.02 0.76 -14.58
C PRO A 281 -23.52 1.16 -15.95
N ALA A 282 -23.70 0.17 -16.83
CA ALA A 282 -24.11 0.38 -18.20
C ALA A 282 -25.25 1.38 -18.20
N VAL A 283 -24.96 2.62 -18.63
CA VAL A 283 -26.02 3.58 -18.94
C VAL A 283 -26.77 2.86 -20.04
N CYS A 284 -27.94 2.32 -19.69
CA CYS A 284 -28.91 1.85 -20.66
C CYS A 284 -28.95 2.93 -21.72
N ARG A 285 -28.47 2.62 -22.93
CA ARG A 285 -28.75 3.46 -24.10
C ARG A 285 -30.26 3.39 -24.26
N ALA A 286 -30.94 4.30 -23.57
CA ALA A 286 -32.34 4.57 -23.74
C ALA A 286 -32.46 5.37 -25.04
N VAL A 287 -32.98 4.66 -26.04
CA VAL A 287 -33.50 5.12 -27.33
C VAL A 287 -32.47 5.55 -28.37
#